data_AF-A0A931ACE4-F1
#
_entry.id   AF-A0A931ACE4-F1
#
_cell.length_a   1.000
_cell.length_b   1.000
_cell.length_c   1.000
_cell.angle_alpha   90.00
_cell.angle_beta   90.00
_cell.angle_gamma   90.00
#
_symmetry.space_group_name_H-M   'P 1'
#
loop_
_entity.id
_entity.type
_entity.pdbx_description
1 polymer ?
#
loop_
_entity_poly.entity_id
_entity_poly.type
_entity_poly.pdbx_seq_one_letter_code
_entity_poly.pdbx_strand_id
1 'polypeptide(L)'
;MDARAVRDLARTLAQRTYRPSDLSDLYVVLGQTNALMGSIAFDLGNWQAAATLAKSATTYAELAGHSSLQAWALGLQGTLAFWRREPEQSLAYLSRGLAIAPAGVPRYRLLYIASRAYAVQGNKQAIDDALAEARVDFDARDTRPDELNDSVRGEFTFDDARAAACAAAAWLHIGDGEKAASYAERALSSYASLPEERRPFSPTTGATIDLAAAYLISGNHDAAEEKLEVALSLPQEMRNASLAGRLAKVKAMLDERARGKDGRSKVLSSRIHGWLKDTAAKPDVVDEAL
;
A
#
# COMPACT_ATOMS: atom_id res chain seq x y z
N MET A 1 15.19 14.31 -13.76
CA MET A 1 15.67 13.32 -14.74
C MET A 1 14.69 12.17 -14.79
N ASP A 2 14.39 11.64 -15.98
CA ASP A 2 13.51 10.48 -16.18
C ASP A 2 14.18 9.18 -15.69
N ALA A 3 13.48 8.37 -14.89
CA ALA A 3 13.98 7.09 -14.37
C ALA A 3 14.41 6.14 -15.51
N ARG A 4 13.76 6.20 -16.68
CA ARG A 4 14.15 5.40 -17.85
C ARG A 4 15.53 5.81 -18.37
N ALA A 5 15.75 7.12 -18.52
CA ALA A 5 17.03 7.65 -19.00
C ALA A 5 18.18 7.29 -18.04
N VAL A 6 17.96 7.40 -16.72
CA VAL A 6 18.96 7.01 -15.71
C VAL A 6 19.27 5.51 -15.79
N ARG A 7 18.24 4.66 -15.86
CA ARG A 7 18.38 3.21 -15.99
C ARG A 7 19.18 2.82 -17.25
N ASP A 8 18.88 3.46 -18.38
CA ASP A 8 19.53 3.15 -19.65
C ASP A 8 21.00 3.59 -19.66
N LEU A 9 21.30 4.76 -19.10
CA LEU A 9 22.68 5.22 -18.89
C LEU A 9 23.45 4.27 -17.95
N ALA A 10 22.88 3.92 -16.80
CA ALA A 10 23.51 3.02 -15.83
C ALA A 10 23.79 1.65 -16.45
N ARG A 11 22.89 1.13 -17.29
CA ARG A 11 23.11 -0.12 -18.04
C ARG A 11 24.30 -0.01 -18.99
N THR A 12 24.39 1.08 -19.76
CA THR A 12 25.51 1.31 -20.68
C THR A 12 26.84 1.41 -19.93
N LEU A 13 26.86 2.08 -18.77
CA LEU A 13 28.07 2.18 -17.95
C LEU A 13 28.45 0.84 -17.32
N ALA A 14 27.48 0.05 -16.85
CA ALA A 14 27.72 -1.27 -16.28
C ALA A 14 28.34 -2.25 -17.28
N GLN A 15 27.98 -2.15 -18.56
CA GLN A 15 28.56 -2.95 -19.64
C GLN A 15 30.00 -2.56 -20.00
N ARG A 16 30.44 -1.35 -19.60
CA ARG A 16 31.72 -0.77 -20.00
C ARG A 16 32.71 -0.64 -18.84
N THR A 17 32.25 -0.80 -17.60
CA THR A 17 33.12 -0.77 -16.43
C THR A 17 33.71 -2.14 -16.17
N TYR A 18 34.99 -2.15 -15.76
CA TYR A 18 35.70 -3.35 -15.32
C TYR A 18 36.07 -3.28 -13.84
N ARG A 19 35.69 -2.20 -13.15
CA ARG A 19 35.94 -2.00 -11.72
C ARG A 19 34.78 -2.59 -10.92
N PRO A 20 35.01 -3.58 -10.03
CA PRO A 20 33.94 -4.22 -9.28
C PRO A 20 33.13 -3.26 -8.40
N SER A 21 33.78 -2.27 -7.78
CA SER A 21 33.10 -1.25 -6.95
C SER A 21 32.09 -0.45 -7.78
N ASP A 22 32.53 0.10 -8.92
CA ASP A 22 31.71 0.94 -9.78
C ASP A 22 30.54 0.12 -10.37
N LEU A 23 30.78 -1.16 -10.66
CA LEU A 23 29.73 -2.08 -11.12
C LEU A 23 28.66 -2.30 -10.05
N SER A 24 29.07 -2.46 -8.78
CA SER A 24 28.16 -2.60 -7.64
C SER A 24 27.27 -1.36 -7.49
N ASP A 25 27.87 -0.16 -7.53
CA ASP A 25 27.14 1.10 -7.42
C ASP A 25 26.14 1.28 -8.59
N LEU A 26 26.55 0.88 -9.81
CA LEU A 26 25.66 0.89 -10.97
C LEU A 26 24.50 -0.09 -10.83
N TYR A 27 24.71 -1.25 -10.20
CA TYR A 27 23.63 -2.18 -9.86
C TYR A 27 22.68 -1.60 -8.82
N VAL A 28 23.15 -0.82 -7.83
CA VAL A 28 22.25 -0.07 -6.93
C VAL A 28 21.35 0.87 -7.73
N VAL A 29 21.92 1.67 -8.64
CA VAL A 29 21.15 2.62 -9.47
C VAL A 29 20.14 1.89 -10.37
N LEU A 30 20.55 0.78 -10.98
CA LEU A 30 19.64 -0.06 -11.77
C LEU A 30 18.52 -0.66 -10.90
N GLY A 31 18.83 -1.12 -9.69
CA GLY A 31 17.85 -1.63 -8.76
C GLY A 31 16.83 -0.57 -8.35
N GLN A 32 17.29 0.61 -7.94
CA GLN A 32 16.44 1.74 -7.53
C GLN A 32 15.53 2.23 -8.67
N THR A 33 16.08 2.39 -9.88
CA THR A 33 15.29 2.84 -11.03
C THR A 33 14.24 1.81 -11.46
N ASN A 34 14.57 0.51 -11.45
CA ASN A 34 13.57 -0.53 -11.73
C ASN A 34 12.51 -0.62 -10.62
N ALA A 35 12.89 -0.45 -9.35
CA ALA A 35 11.96 -0.40 -8.23
C ALA A 35 10.95 0.76 -8.36
N LEU A 36 11.42 1.98 -8.63
CA LEU A 36 10.57 3.16 -8.84
C LEU A 36 9.64 2.99 -10.03
N MET A 37 10.18 2.56 -11.18
CA MET A 37 9.36 2.29 -12.37
C MET A 37 8.34 1.18 -12.11
N GLY A 38 8.70 0.16 -11.33
CA GLY A 38 7.82 -0.94 -10.94
C GLY A 38 6.66 -0.45 -10.06
N SER A 39 6.93 0.43 -9.10
CA SER A 39 5.90 1.07 -8.27
C SER A 39 4.93 1.90 -9.11
N ILE A 40 5.45 2.71 -10.03
CA ILE A 40 4.62 3.51 -10.94
C ILE A 40 3.78 2.61 -11.85
N ALA A 41 4.37 1.53 -12.39
CA ALA A 41 3.63 0.56 -13.20
C ALA A 41 2.51 -0.10 -12.39
N PHE A 42 2.76 -0.41 -11.12
CA PHE A 42 1.76 -0.93 -10.18
C PHE A 42 0.63 0.09 -9.97
N ASP A 43 0.94 1.35 -9.69
CA ASP A 43 -0.06 2.41 -9.47
C ASP A 43 -0.92 2.68 -10.72
N LEU A 44 -0.35 2.48 -11.91
CA LEU A 44 -1.03 2.58 -13.20
C LEU A 44 -1.80 1.31 -13.60
N GLY A 45 -1.81 0.26 -12.76
CA GLY A 45 -2.48 -1.01 -13.03
C GLY A 45 -1.80 -1.89 -14.10
N ASN A 46 -0.56 -1.58 -14.49
CA ASN A 46 0.21 -2.42 -15.42
C ASN A 46 0.95 -3.53 -14.64
N TRP A 47 0.18 -4.53 -14.21
CA TRP A 47 0.64 -5.63 -13.36
C TRP A 47 1.84 -6.40 -13.94
N GLN A 48 1.85 -6.63 -15.26
CA GLN A 48 2.92 -7.37 -15.93
C GLN A 48 4.24 -6.59 -15.96
N ALA A 49 4.17 -5.29 -16.25
CA ALA A 49 5.35 -4.43 -16.20
C ALA A 49 5.86 -4.31 -14.77
N ALA A 50 4.96 -4.11 -13.79
CA ALA A 50 5.31 -4.07 -12.37
C ALA A 50 6.05 -5.33 -11.92
N ALA A 51 5.54 -6.52 -12.25
CA ALA A 51 6.19 -7.80 -11.93
C ALA A 51 7.61 -7.90 -12.50
N THR A 52 7.77 -7.56 -13.78
CA THR A 52 9.05 -7.64 -14.50
C THR A 52 10.09 -6.68 -13.90
N LEU A 53 9.66 -5.45 -13.61
CA LEU A 53 10.50 -4.42 -13.02
C LEU A 53 10.88 -4.75 -11.58
N ALA A 54 9.94 -5.22 -10.75
CA ALA A 54 10.21 -5.61 -9.38
C ALA A 54 11.17 -6.81 -9.28
N LYS A 55 11.04 -7.80 -10.19
CA LYS A 55 11.99 -8.92 -10.30
C LYS A 55 13.38 -8.42 -10.68
N SER A 56 13.47 -7.55 -11.69
CA SER A 56 14.74 -6.96 -12.12
C SER A 56 15.40 -6.16 -10.99
N ALA A 57 14.62 -5.37 -10.25
CA ALA A 57 15.10 -4.62 -9.09
C ALA A 57 15.69 -5.54 -8.01
N THR A 58 15.02 -6.67 -7.75
CA THR A 58 15.50 -7.68 -6.78
C THR A 58 16.83 -8.28 -7.22
N THR A 59 16.97 -8.65 -8.50
CA THR A 59 18.22 -9.18 -9.05
C THR A 59 19.36 -8.17 -8.97
N TYR A 60 19.14 -6.91 -9.33
CA TYR A 60 20.18 -5.89 -9.25
C TYR A 60 20.57 -5.57 -7.80
N ALA A 61 19.60 -5.53 -6.88
CA ALA A 61 19.89 -5.35 -5.47
C ALA A 61 20.72 -6.49 -4.88
N GLU A 62 20.42 -7.73 -5.28
CA GLU A 62 21.19 -8.92 -4.90
C GLU A 62 22.62 -8.86 -5.44
N LEU A 63 22.80 -8.53 -6.72
CA LEU A 63 24.13 -8.36 -7.33
C LEU A 63 24.95 -7.24 -6.68
N ALA A 64 24.29 -6.20 -6.17
CA ALA A 64 24.93 -5.11 -5.44
C ALA A 64 25.17 -5.41 -3.94
N GLY A 65 24.66 -6.53 -3.42
CA GLY A 65 24.66 -6.79 -1.97
C GLY A 65 23.84 -5.80 -1.14
N HIS A 66 22.86 -5.11 -1.75
CA HIS A 66 22.09 -4.05 -1.09
C HIS A 66 20.80 -4.62 -0.46
N SER A 67 20.90 -5.09 0.79
CA SER A 67 19.81 -5.78 1.49
C SER A 67 18.50 -4.98 1.60
N SER A 68 18.56 -3.68 1.93
CA SER A 68 17.33 -2.86 2.03
C SER A 68 16.60 -2.70 0.70
N LEU A 69 17.33 -2.55 -0.41
CA LEU A 69 16.75 -2.45 -1.75
C LEU A 69 16.12 -3.78 -2.18
N GLN A 70 16.79 -4.88 -1.88
CA GLN A 70 16.27 -6.22 -2.15
C GLN A 70 15.00 -6.48 -1.33
N ALA A 71 15.00 -6.13 -0.04
CA ALA A 71 13.83 -6.21 0.84
C ALA A 71 12.67 -5.32 0.34
N TRP A 72 12.96 -4.09 -0.07
CA TRP A 72 11.96 -3.17 -0.61
C TRP A 72 11.31 -3.74 -1.88
N ALA A 73 12.10 -4.26 -2.81
CA ALA A 73 11.64 -4.87 -4.06
C ALA A 73 10.84 -6.16 -3.83
N LEU A 74 11.22 -6.97 -2.85
CA LEU A 74 10.43 -8.13 -2.41
C LEU A 74 9.09 -7.68 -1.79
N GLY A 75 9.05 -6.58 -1.04
CA GLY A 75 7.80 -6.00 -0.56
C GLY A 75 6.89 -5.49 -1.67
N LEU A 76 7.45 -4.96 -2.78
CA LEU A 76 6.67 -4.61 -3.97
C LEU A 76 6.10 -5.87 -4.66
N GLN A 77 6.88 -6.95 -4.78
CA GLN A 77 6.38 -8.24 -5.29
C GLN A 77 5.29 -8.83 -4.38
N GLY A 78 5.46 -8.75 -3.06
CA GLY A 78 4.44 -9.17 -2.10
C GLY A 78 3.15 -8.38 -2.25
N THR A 79 3.26 -7.05 -2.34
CA THR A 79 2.12 -6.17 -2.61
C THR A 79 1.43 -6.55 -3.92
N LEU A 80 2.17 -6.75 -5.01
CA LEU A 80 1.61 -7.15 -6.29
C LEU A 80 0.85 -8.48 -6.21
N ALA A 81 1.43 -9.50 -5.57
CA ALA A 81 0.78 -10.79 -5.38
C ALA A 81 -0.50 -10.67 -4.54
N PHE A 82 -0.49 -9.84 -3.49
CA PHE A 82 -1.68 -9.56 -2.69
C PHE A 82 -2.82 -9.00 -3.55
N TRP A 83 -2.52 -7.99 -4.38
CA TRP A 83 -3.52 -7.37 -5.25
C TRP A 83 -4.02 -8.31 -6.35
N ARG A 84 -3.20 -9.29 -6.75
CA ARG A 84 -3.59 -10.38 -7.66
C ARG A 84 -4.37 -11.52 -7.01
N ARG A 85 -4.76 -11.39 -5.73
CA ARG A 85 -5.46 -12.44 -4.96
C ARG A 85 -4.63 -13.70 -4.74
N GLU A 86 -3.32 -13.53 -4.61
CA GLU A 86 -2.36 -14.61 -4.32
C GLU A 86 -1.73 -14.40 -2.92
N PRO A 87 -2.50 -14.51 -1.82
CA PRO A 87 -2.04 -14.15 -0.47
C PRO A 87 -0.88 -15.03 0.03
N GLU A 88 -0.84 -16.32 -0.32
CA GLU A 88 0.28 -17.21 0.03
C GLU A 88 1.57 -16.77 -0.66
N GLN A 89 1.49 -16.41 -1.94
CA GLN A 89 2.62 -15.92 -2.72
C GLN A 89 3.08 -14.55 -2.20
N SER A 90 2.15 -13.69 -1.78
CA SER A 90 2.45 -12.43 -1.09
C SER A 90 3.28 -12.67 0.17
N LEU A 91 2.81 -13.54 1.06
CA LEU A 91 3.53 -13.89 2.29
C LEU A 91 4.88 -14.54 2.00
N ALA A 92 5.00 -15.37 0.97
CA ALA A 92 6.27 -15.96 0.57
C ALA A 92 7.32 -14.88 0.19
N TYR A 93 6.92 -13.85 -0.56
CA TYR A 93 7.82 -12.72 -0.88
C TYR A 93 8.17 -11.90 0.36
N LEU A 94 7.20 -11.62 1.22
CA LEU A 94 7.41 -10.82 2.43
C LEU A 94 8.31 -11.54 3.43
N SER A 95 8.13 -12.84 3.63
CA SER A 95 9.02 -13.66 4.47
C SER A 95 10.45 -13.69 3.94
N ARG A 96 10.63 -13.82 2.61
CA ARG A 96 11.97 -13.71 1.99
C ARG A 96 12.58 -12.33 2.20
N GLY A 97 11.78 -11.26 2.11
CA GLY A 97 12.24 -9.90 2.39
C GLY A 97 12.65 -9.73 3.86
N LEU A 98 11.84 -10.22 4.80
CA LEU A 98 12.11 -10.12 6.24
C LEU A 98 13.39 -10.86 6.66
N ALA A 99 13.70 -11.98 5.99
CA ALA A 99 14.90 -12.77 6.25
C ALA A 99 16.21 -12.02 5.92
N ILE A 100 16.16 -11.03 5.03
CA ILE A 100 17.35 -10.26 4.58
C ILE A 100 17.31 -8.80 5.02
N ALA A 101 16.14 -8.27 5.37
CA ALA A 101 15.94 -6.87 5.66
C ALA A 101 16.70 -6.45 6.93
N PRO A 102 17.46 -5.35 6.89
CA PRO A 102 18.02 -4.76 8.09
C PRO A 102 16.92 -4.37 9.08
N ALA A 103 17.21 -4.47 10.38
CA ALA A 103 16.33 -3.96 11.43
C ALA A 103 16.11 -2.45 11.30
N GLY A 104 14.90 -2.00 11.61
CA GLY A 104 14.43 -0.64 11.37
C GLY A 104 13.35 -0.58 10.30
N VAL A 105 13.33 0.53 9.54
CA VAL A 105 12.28 0.84 8.56
C VAL A 105 12.04 -0.25 7.51
N PRO A 106 13.06 -0.95 6.96
CA PRO A 106 12.84 -2.02 5.98
C PRO A 106 11.93 -3.14 6.50
N ARG A 107 12.19 -3.62 7.73
CA ARG A 107 11.37 -4.66 8.38
C ARG A 107 10.01 -4.13 8.82
N TYR A 108 9.96 -2.92 9.39
CA TYR A 108 8.72 -2.21 9.73
C TYR A 108 7.74 -2.19 8.55
N ARG A 109 8.22 -1.76 7.38
CA ARG A 109 7.43 -1.74 6.14
C ARG A 109 6.88 -3.12 5.76
N LEU A 110 7.75 -4.14 5.75
CA LEU A 110 7.35 -5.49 5.32
C LEU A 110 6.29 -6.12 6.24
N LEU A 111 6.42 -5.93 7.55
CA LEU A 111 5.46 -6.45 8.53
C LEU A 111 4.07 -5.81 8.39
N TYR A 112 4.01 -4.49 8.14
CA TYR A 112 2.74 -3.81 7.86
C TYR A 112 2.11 -4.21 6.54
N ILE A 113 2.91 -4.55 5.50
CA ILE A 113 2.37 -5.12 4.27
C ILE A 113 1.86 -6.55 4.53
N ALA A 114 2.59 -7.34 5.32
CA ALA A 114 2.23 -8.72 5.65
C ALA A 114 0.91 -8.82 6.43
N SER A 115 0.62 -7.85 7.31
CA SER A 115 -0.65 -7.81 8.06
C SER A 115 -1.88 -7.88 7.15
N ARG A 116 -1.82 -7.26 5.97
CA ARG A 116 -2.92 -7.31 4.98
C ARG A 116 -3.10 -8.71 4.41
N ALA A 117 -2.00 -9.40 4.12
CA ALA A 117 -2.04 -10.77 3.60
C ALA A 117 -2.49 -11.77 4.68
N TYR A 118 -2.06 -11.60 5.94
CA TYR A 118 -2.58 -12.39 7.06
C TYR A 118 -4.08 -12.19 7.28
N ALA A 119 -4.58 -10.98 7.04
CA ALA A 119 -6.01 -10.70 7.14
C ALA A 119 -6.83 -11.54 6.16
N VAL A 120 -6.38 -11.70 4.91
CA VAL A 120 -7.05 -12.55 3.92
C VAL A 120 -7.14 -14.01 4.36
N GLN A 121 -6.18 -14.47 5.16
CA GLN A 121 -6.19 -15.82 5.73
C GLN A 121 -7.04 -15.94 7.00
N GLY A 122 -7.70 -14.87 7.46
CA GLY A 122 -8.47 -14.89 8.71
C GLY A 122 -7.59 -14.91 9.97
N ASN A 123 -6.27 -14.72 9.85
CA ASN A 123 -5.33 -14.97 10.93
C ASN A 123 -5.11 -13.72 11.79
N LYS A 124 -6.05 -13.47 12.71
CA LYS A 124 -5.98 -12.35 13.66
C LYS A 124 -4.71 -12.35 14.51
N GLN A 125 -4.26 -13.52 14.97
CA GLN A 125 -3.05 -13.62 15.80
C GLN A 125 -1.80 -13.19 15.01
N ALA A 126 -1.66 -13.63 13.76
CA ALA A 126 -0.52 -13.23 12.92
C ALA A 126 -0.52 -11.74 12.58
N ILE A 127 -1.69 -11.08 12.51
CA ILE A 127 -1.76 -9.62 12.41
C ILE A 127 -1.20 -8.98 13.68
N ASP A 128 -1.69 -9.38 14.85
CA ASP A 128 -1.23 -8.81 16.13
C ASP A 128 0.27 -9.03 16.34
N ASP A 129 0.78 -10.23 16.05
CA ASP A 129 2.21 -10.58 16.13
C ASP A 129 3.06 -9.73 15.19
N ALA A 130 2.66 -9.61 13.91
CA ALA A 130 3.39 -8.83 12.93
C ALA A 130 3.42 -7.33 13.29
N LEU A 131 2.31 -6.77 13.81
CA LEU A 131 2.25 -5.38 14.23
C LEU A 131 3.06 -5.12 15.51
N ALA A 132 3.11 -6.10 16.42
CA ALA A 132 3.96 -6.03 17.61
C ALA A 132 5.45 -6.08 17.25
N GLU A 133 5.84 -6.99 16.34
CA GLU A 133 7.21 -7.06 15.82
C GLU A 133 7.59 -5.78 15.07
N ALA A 134 6.67 -5.22 14.28
CA ALA A 134 6.91 -3.97 13.57
C ALA A 134 7.18 -2.81 14.54
N ARG A 135 6.55 -2.82 15.73
CA ARG A 135 6.79 -1.79 16.74
C ARG A 135 8.23 -1.82 17.26
N VAL A 136 8.82 -3.00 17.42
CA VAL A 136 10.24 -3.13 17.81
C VAL A 136 11.15 -2.48 16.77
N ASP A 137 10.90 -2.75 15.49
CA ASP A 137 11.65 -2.15 14.38
C ASP A 137 11.41 -0.63 14.26
N PHE A 138 10.19 -0.16 14.56
CA PHE A 138 9.86 1.27 14.61
C PHE A 138 10.66 2.00 15.69
N ASP A 139 10.71 1.46 16.91
CA ASP A 139 11.42 2.09 18.03
C ASP A 139 12.95 2.09 17.82
N ALA A 140 13.48 1.15 17.02
CA ALA A 140 14.89 1.08 16.68
C ALA A 140 15.33 2.07 15.57
N ARG A 141 14.40 2.71 14.86
CA ARG A 141 14.69 3.45 13.61
C ARG A 141 15.74 4.56 13.78
N ASP A 142 15.73 5.28 14.90
CA ASP A 142 16.65 6.40 15.14
C ASP A 142 18.10 5.92 15.37
N THR A 143 18.26 4.65 15.77
CA THR A 143 19.56 4.02 16.00
C THR A 143 20.02 3.14 14.84
N ARG A 144 19.16 2.97 13.82
CA ARG A 144 19.40 2.12 12.65
C ARG A 144 18.98 2.86 11.37
N PRO A 145 19.75 3.87 10.95
CA PRO A 145 19.46 4.61 9.74
C PRO A 145 19.54 3.67 8.52
N ASP A 146 18.70 3.94 7.54
CA ASP A 146 18.61 3.20 6.29
C ASP A 146 18.79 4.16 5.11
N GLU A 147 19.73 3.86 4.21
CA GLU A 147 20.07 4.73 3.08
C GLU A 147 18.86 5.04 2.19
N LEU A 148 18.01 4.04 1.90
CA LEU A 148 16.85 4.23 1.05
C LEU A 148 15.80 5.12 1.73
N ASN A 149 15.53 4.89 3.02
CA ASN A 149 14.56 5.68 3.75
C ASN A 149 15.07 7.11 4.04
N ASP A 150 16.32 7.26 4.47
CA ASP A 150 16.81 8.50 5.06
C ASP A 150 17.49 9.41 4.04
N SER A 151 18.22 8.83 3.08
CA SER A 151 19.02 9.57 2.09
C SER A 151 18.32 9.68 0.73
N VAL A 152 17.85 8.55 0.16
CA VAL A 152 17.15 8.56 -1.14
C VAL A 152 15.73 9.14 -0.99
N ARG A 153 15.02 8.74 0.06
CA ARG A 153 13.69 9.21 0.43
C ARG A 153 12.66 9.03 -0.70
N GLY A 154 11.57 9.81 -0.67
CA GLY A 154 10.50 9.72 -1.65
C GLY A 154 9.73 8.40 -1.53
N GLU A 155 9.54 7.70 -2.65
CA GLU A 155 8.76 6.45 -2.66
C GLU A 155 9.41 5.30 -1.86
N PHE A 156 10.71 5.42 -1.56
CA PHE A 156 11.39 4.48 -0.68
C PHE A 156 11.09 4.68 0.80
N THR A 157 10.48 5.81 1.18
CA THR A 157 10.07 6.05 2.58
C THR A 157 8.83 5.27 2.96
N PHE A 158 8.76 4.87 4.22
CA PHE A 158 7.57 4.26 4.81
C PHE A 158 7.23 4.93 6.14
N ASP A 159 6.28 5.86 6.07
CA ASP A 159 5.85 6.66 7.21
C ASP A 159 4.75 5.98 8.03
N ASP A 160 4.49 6.54 9.20
CA ASP A 160 3.45 6.06 10.11
C ASP A 160 2.05 6.13 9.54
N ALA A 161 1.81 7.06 8.61
CA ALA A 161 0.52 7.19 7.97
C ALA A 161 0.25 5.98 7.03
N ARG A 162 1.23 5.60 6.21
CA ARG A 162 1.20 4.40 5.36
C ARG A 162 1.11 3.13 6.20
N ALA A 163 1.86 3.05 7.30
CA ALA A 163 1.78 1.93 8.24
C ALA A 163 0.38 1.80 8.84
N ALA A 164 -0.15 2.89 9.41
CA ALA A 164 -1.48 2.91 10.00
C ALA A 164 -2.58 2.58 8.97
N ALA A 165 -2.48 3.04 7.73
CA ALA A 165 -3.39 2.67 6.65
C ALA A 165 -3.36 1.16 6.32
N CYS A 166 -2.17 0.52 6.35
CA CYS A 166 -2.07 -0.92 6.15
C CYS A 166 -2.74 -1.71 7.27
N ALA A 167 -2.52 -1.31 8.53
CA ALA A 167 -3.18 -1.95 9.68
C ALA A 167 -4.69 -1.72 9.67
N ALA A 168 -5.17 -0.52 9.34
CA ALA A 168 -6.60 -0.25 9.20
C ALA A 168 -7.25 -1.21 8.19
N ALA A 169 -6.64 -1.35 7.00
CA ALA A 169 -7.12 -2.27 5.98
C ALA A 169 -7.12 -3.74 6.43
N ALA A 170 -6.12 -4.18 7.19
CA ALA A 170 -6.06 -5.53 7.74
C ALA A 170 -7.20 -5.80 8.75
N TRP A 171 -7.43 -4.86 9.68
CA TRP A 171 -8.49 -4.99 10.68
C TRP A 171 -9.90 -4.88 10.08
N LEU A 172 -10.09 -4.05 9.06
CA LEU A 172 -11.32 -4.00 8.28
C LEU A 172 -11.66 -5.35 7.67
N HIS A 173 -10.65 -6.02 7.09
CA HIS A 173 -10.87 -7.29 6.40
C HIS A 173 -11.28 -8.42 7.37
N ILE A 174 -10.79 -8.40 8.62
CA ILE A 174 -11.19 -9.35 9.67
C ILE A 174 -12.51 -8.96 10.36
N GLY A 175 -13.07 -7.78 10.06
CA GLY A 175 -14.30 -7.29 10.67
C GLY A 175 -14.10 -6.70 12.08
N ASP A 176 -12.89 -6.27 12.43
CA ASP A 176 -12.60 -5.60 13.71
C ASP A 176 -12.69 -4.08 13.53
N GLY A 177 -13.93 -3.56 13.61
CA GLY A 177 -14.23 -2.15 13.34
C GLY A 177 -13.56 -1.18 14.30
N GLU A 178 -13.38 -1.56 15.57
CA GLU A 178 -12.74 -0.69 16.57
C GLU A 178 -11.24 -0.51 16.29
N LYS A 179 -10.51 -1.62 16.08
CA LYS A 179 -9.09 -1.53 15.72
C LYS A 179 -8.91 -0.82 14.37
N ALA A 180 -9.77 -1.12 13.39
CA ALA A 180 -9.74 -0.46 12.08
C ALA A 180 -9.91 1.05 12.18
N ALA A 181 -10.90 1.53 12.94
CA ALA A 181 -11.16 2.96 13.13
C ALA A 181 -9.96 3.65 13.80
N SER A 182 -9.41 3.05 14.86
CA SER A 182 -8.24 3.61 15.57
C SER A 182 -7.04 3.79 14.63
N TYR A 183 -6.75 2.80 13.78
CA TYR A 183 -5.65 2.92 12.82
C TYR A 183 -5.95 3.91 11.69
N ALA A 184 -7.19 3.96 11.18
CA ALA A 184 -7.56 4.93 10.15
C ALA A 184 -7.48 6.37 10.67
N GLU A 185 -7.92 6.63 11.90
CA GLU A 185 -7.82 7.94 12.57
C GLU A 185 -6.36 8.36 12.79
N ARG A 186 -5.47 7.41 13.14
CA ARG A 186 -4.02 7.66 13.24
C ARG A 186 -3.41 8.05 11.90
N ALA A 187 -3.79 7.38 10.81
CA ALA A 187 -3.34 7.72 9.47
C ALA A 187 -3.80 9.14 9.08
N LEU A 188 -5.08 9.45 9.30
CA LEU A 188 -5.66 10.76 9.01
C LEU A 188 -5.04 11.89 9.83
N SER A 189 -4.79 11.65 11.13
CA SER A 189 -4.10 12.61 12.01
C SER A 189 -2.69 12.91 11.52
N SER A 190 -1.99 11.88 11.03
CA SER A 190 -0.65 12.03 10.46
C SER A 190 -0.68 12.88 9.18
N TYR A 191 -1.62 12.62 8.27
CA TYR A 191 -1.79 13.47 7.09
C TYR A 191 -2.21 14.91 7.42
N ALA A 192 -3.08 15.09 8.42
CA ALA A 192 -3.51 16.43 8.85
C ALA A 192 -2.36 17.28 9.39
N SER A 193 -1.33 16.65 9.97
CA SER A 193 -0.12 17.33 10.46
C SER A 193 0.78 17.87 9.34
N LEU A 194 0.61 17.41 8.10
CA LEU A 194 1.35 17.91 6.95
C LEU A 194 0.79 19.26 6.47
N PRO A 195 1.64 20.15 5.92
CA PRO A 195 1.17 21.33 5.18
C PRO A 195 0.18 20.94 4.09
N GLU A 196 -0.83 21.76 3.86
CA GLU A 196 -1.95 21.46 2.96
C GLU A 196 -1.48 21.05 1.56
N GLU A 197 -0.46 21.73 1.02
CA GLU A 197 0.11 21.49 -0.30
C GLU A 197 0.85 20.15 -0.41
N ARG A 198 1.18 19.54 0.74
CA ARG A 198 1.89 18.26 0.84
C ARG A 198 0.99 17.11 1.28
N ARG A 199 -0.30 17.38 1.59
CA ARG A 199 -1.24 16.33 1.99
C ARG A 199 -1.52 15.42 0.80
N PRO A 200 -1.27 14.11 0.91
CA PRO A 200 -1.48 13.20 -0.20
C PRO A 200 -2.99 12.96 -0.37
N PHE A 201 -3.56 13.46 -1.47
CA PHE A 201 -5.00 13.40 -1.73
C PHE A 201 -5.57 11.98 -1.65
N SER A 202 -5.07 11.06 -2.50
CA SER A 202 -5.65 9.71 -2.62
C SER A 202 -5.52 8.88 -1.31
N PRO A 203 -4.35 8.84 -0.64
CA PRO A 203 -4.24 8.20 0.67
C PRO A 203 -5.14 8.81 1.76
N THR A 204 -5.29 10.14 1.80
CA THR A 204 -6.16 10.80 2.78
C THR A 204 -7.62 10.41 2.57
N THR A 205 -8.12 10.51 1.34
CA THR A 205 -9.50 10.11 1.00
C THR A 205 -9.71 8.61 1.21
N GLY A 206 -8.72 7.78 0.86
CA GLY A 206 -8.77 6.34 1.10
C GLY A 206 -8.93 5.99 2.57
N ALA A 207 -8.13 6.61 3.45
CA ALA A 207 -8.22 6.43 4.89
C ALA A 207 -9.57 6.92 5.46
N THR A 208 -10.17 7.97 4.89
CA THR A 208 -11.52 8.43 5.26
C THR A 208 -12.59 7.40 4.90
N ILE A 209 -12.50 6.76 3.73
CA ILE A 209 -13.43 5.68 3.34
C ILE A 209 -13.23 4.45 4.23
N ASP A 210 -11.97 4.11 4.54
CA ASP A 210 -11.63 3.00 5.44
C ASP A 210 -12.17 3.27 6.87
N LEU A 211 -12.11 4.51 7.36
CA LEU A 211 -12.73 4.91 8.63
C LEU A 211 -14.26 4.78 8.60
N ALA A 212 -14.90 5.17 7.49
CA ALA A 212 -16.34 4.99 7.34
C ALA A 212 -16.73 3.51 7.36
N ALA A 213 -15.96 2.66 6.68
CA ALA A 213 -16.16 1.21 6.70
C ALA A 213 -16.02 0.66 8.13
N ALA A 214 -15.06 1.15 8.90
CA ALA A 214 -14.85 0.77 10.28
C ALA A 214 -16.05 1.14 11.16
N TYR A 215 -16.56 2.37 11.04
CA TYR A 215 -17.78 2.80 11.74
C TYR A 215 -19.01 1.99 11.33
N LEU A 216 -19.13 1.62 10.05
CA LEU A 216 -20.17 0.71 9.61
C LEU A 216 -20.04 -0.65 10.31
N ILE A 217 -18.86 -1.24 10.42
CA ILE A 217 -18.64 -2.52 11.14
C ILE A 217 -19.08 -2.41 12.60
N SER A 218 -18.70 -1.33 13.27
CA SER A 218 -19.02 -1.08 14.69
C SER A 218 -20.45 -0.57 14.94
N GLY A 219 -21.28 -0.43 13.89
CA GLY A 219 -22.68 0.02 14.02
C GLY A 219 -22.86 1.54 14.22
N ASN A 220 -21.83 2.35 14.03
CA ASN A 220 -21.92 3.80 14.08
C ASN A 220 -22.29 4.39 12.69
N HIS A 221 -23.56 4.30 12.34
CA HIS A 221 -24.03 4.64 10.98
C HIS A 221 -23.96 6.14 10.68
N ASP A 222 -24.21 6.99 11.68
CA ASP A 222 -24.16 8.45 11.51
C ASP A 222 -22.74 8.92 11.19
N ALA A 223 -21.75 8.46 11.96
CA ALA A 223 -20.35 8.79 11.70
C ALA A 223 -19.86 8.22 10.36
N ALA A 224 -20.32 7.02 9.99
CA ALA A 224 -19.99 6.43 8.68
C ALA A 224 -20.51 7.29 7.51
N GLU A 225 -21.76 7.74 7.59
CA GLU A 225 -22.37 8.56 6.53
C GLU A 225 -21.64 9.90 6.37
N GLU A 226 -21.31 10.57 7.49
CA GLU A 226 -20.52 11.82 7.47
C GLU A 226 -19.18 11.64 6.74
N LYS A 227 -18.46 10.54 6.99
CA LYS A 227 -17.18 10.27 6.31
C LYS A 227 -17.36 9.89 4.85
N LEU A 228 -18.43 9.17 4.50
CA LEU A 228 -18.72 8.82 3.11
C LEU A 228 -19.11 10.05 2.27
N GLU A 229 -19.77 11.05 2.84
CA GLU A 229 -20.10 12.28 2.13
C GLU A 229 -18.85 12.96 1.54
N VAL A 230 -17.75 12.97 2.28
CA VAL A 230 -16.47 13.55 1.82
C VAL A 230 -15.99 12.89 0.52
N ALA A 231 -16.14 11.57 0.39
CA ALA A 231 -15.76 10.83 -0.82
C ALA A 231 -16.82 10.96 -1.93
N LEU A 232 -18.10 10.94 -1.57
CA LEU A 232 -19.21 11.02 -2.52
C LEU A 232 -19.35 12.39 -3.18
N SER A 233 -18.88 13.46 -2.52
CA SER A 233 -18.87 14.83 -3.07
C SER A 233 -17.71 15.10 -4.04
N LEU A 234 -16.80 14.15 -4.27
CA LEU A 234 -15.64 14.37 -5.12
C LEU A 234 -16.02 14.57 -6.60
N PRO A 235 -15.40 15.54 -7.30
CA PRO A 235 -15.50 15.68 -8.75
C PRO A 235 -15.03 14.41 -9.47
N GLN A 236 -15.58 14.14 -10.66
CA GLN A 236 -15.31 12.92 -11.43
C GLN A 236 -13.82 12.70 -11.71
N GLU A 237 -13.09 13.78 -11.96
CA GLU A 237 -11.67 13.80 -12.30
C GLU A 237 -10.78 13.33 -11.14
N MET A 238 -11.29 13.40 -9.90
CA MET A 238 -10.57 13.00 -8.70
C MET A 238 -10.88 11.55 -8.27
N ARG A 239 -11.81 10.86 -8.97
CA ARG A 239 -12.25 9.50 -8.66
C ARG A 239 -11.32 8.46 -9.28
N ASN A 240 -10.26 8.11 -8.57
CA ASN A 240 -9.30 7.11 -9.03
C ASN A 240 -9.73 5.67 -8.67
N ALA A 241 -9.09 4.67 -9.30
CA ALA A 241 -9.40 3.25 -9.14
C ALA A 241 -9.26 2.76 -7.68
N SER A 242 -8.31 3.30 -6.92
CA SER A 242 -8.05 2.93 -5.53
C SER A 242 -9.23 3.34 -4.61
N LEU A 243 -9.82 4.51 -4.87
CA LEU A 243 -11.01 4.98 -4.15
C LEU A 243 -12.25 4.17 -4.55
N ALA A 244 -12.39 3.88 -5.85
CA ALA A 244 -13.49 3.08 -6.37
C ALA A 244 -13.51 1.67 -5.75
N GLY A 245 -12.36 0.99 -5.69
CA GLY A 245 -12.26 -0.33 -5.05
C GLY A 245 -12.65 -0.33 -3.56
N ARG A 246 -12.30 0.73 -2.81
CA ARG A 246 -12.72 0.87 -1.40
C ARG A 246 -14.23 1.12 -1.26
N LEU A 247 -14.78 2.02 -2.07
CA LEU A 247 -16.22 2.29 -2.06
C LEU A 247 -17.04 1.06 -2.49
N ALA A 248 -16.53 0.25 -3.43
CA ALA A 248 -17.17 -0.98 -3.83
C ALA A 248 -17.26 -2.00 -2.67
N LYS A 249 -16.22 -2.08 -1.81
CA LYS A 249 -16.26 -2.88 -0.57
C LYS A 249 -17.28 -2.35 0.44
N VAL A 250 -17.31 -1.03 0.65
CA VAL A 250 -18.34 -0.40 1.51
C VAL A 250 -19.74 -0.70 0.99
N LYS A 251 -19.95 -0.62 -0.32
CA LYS A 251 -21.23 -0.95 -0.96
C LYS A 251 -21.63 -2.40 -0.69
N ALA A 252 -20.70 -3.35 -0.81
CA ALA A 252 -20.98 -4.76 -0.52
C ALA A 252 -21.44 -4.96 0.94
N MET A 253 -20.78 -4.30 1.90
CA MET A 253 -21.18 -4.34 3.32
C MET A 253 -22.59 -3.76 3.55
N LEU A 254 -22.93 -2.66 2.87
CA LEU A 254 -24.26 -2.05 2.93
C LEU A 254 -25.34 -2.93 2.28
N ASP A 255 -25.02 -3.60 1.18
CA ASP A 255 -25.93 -4.51 0.48
C ASP A 255 -26.28 -5.74 1.33
N GLU A 256 -25.30 -6.30 2.04
CA GLU A 256 -25.54 -7.40 2.98
C GLU A 256 -26.51 -7.00 4.10
N ARG A 257 -26.34 -5.80 4.66
CA ARG A 257 -27.23 -5.27 5.70
C ARG A 257 -28.61 -4.87 5.18
N ALA A 258 -28.68 -4.33 3.96
CA ALA A 258 -29.91 -3.95 3.30
C ALA A 258 -30.88 -5.14 3.08
N ARG A 259 -30.37 -6.38 3.05
CA ARG A 259 -31.20 -7.60 3.05
C ARG A 259 -32.06 -7.72 4.30
N GLY A 260 -31.67 -7.09 5.41
CA GLY A 260 -32.39 -7.03 6.69
C GLY A 260 -33.48 -5.95 6.80
N LYS A 261 -33.91 -5.33 5.69
CA LYS A 261 -34.86 -4.19 5.63
C LYS A 261 -34.32 -2.83 6.13
N ASP A 262 -33.01 -2.65 6.24
CA ASP A 262 -32.43 -1.33 6.52
C ASP A 262 -32.56 -0.41 5.29
N GLY A 263 -33.55 0.51 5.31
CA GLY A 263 -33.78 1.48 4.26
C GLY A 263 -32.64 2.49 4.09
N ARG A 264 -31.92 2.81 5.17
CA ARG A 264 -30.80 3.76 5.14
C ARG A 264 -29.62 3.16 4.39
N SER A 265 -29.27 1.91 4.70
CA SER A 265 -28.21 1.19 3.96
C SER A 265 -28.52 1.06 2.46
N LYS A 266 -29.79 0.88 2.08
CA LYS A 266 -30.20 0.85 0.65
C LYS A 266 -29.95 2.16 -0.07
N VAL A 267 -30.29 3.29 0.55
CA VAL A 267 -30.09 4.62 -0.05
C VAL A 267 -28.61 4.89 -0.26
N LEU A 268 -27.79 4.63 0.77
CA LEU A 268 -26.35 4.87 0.72
C LEU A 268 -25.65 3.95 -0.30
N SER A 269 -26.00 2.65 -0.33
CA SER A 269 -25.51 1.72 -1.35
C SER A 269 -25.86 2.19 -2.78
N SER A 270 -27.08 2.70 -2.98
CA SER A 270 -27.52 3.23 -4.29
C SER A 270 -26.73 4.47 -4.71
N ARG A 271 -26.38 5.35 -3.77
CA ARG A 271 -25.55 6.53 -4.04
C ARG A 271 -24.12 6.13 -4.42
N ILE A 272 -23.53 5.18 -3.70
CA ILE A 272 -22.21 4.64 -4.04
C ILE A 272 -22.24 3.99 -5.42
N HIS A 273 -23.31 3.26 -5.76
CA HIS A 273 -23.48 2.67 -7.09
C HIS A 273 -23.47 3.71 -8.21
N GLY A 274 -24.15 4.84 -8.02
CA GLY A 274 -24.10 5.97 -8.96
C GLY A 274 -22.68 6.55 -9.09
N TRP A 275 -22.01 6.77 -7.95
CA TRP A 275 -20.63 7.28 -7.93
C TRP A 275 -19.66 6.37 -8.69
N LEU A 276 -19.81 5.04 -8.56
CA LEU A 276 -18.98 4.05 -9.25
C LEU A 276 -19.24 3.98 -10.75
N LYS A 277 -20.49 4.15 -11.20
CA LYS A 277 -20.83 4.20 -12.63
C LYS A 277 -20.26 5.42 -13.33
N ASP A 278 -20.22 6.55 -12.64
CA ASP A 278 -19.76 7.82 -13.18
C ASP A 278 -18.27 8.04 -12.97
N THR A 279 -17.52 7.04 -12.50
CA THR A 279 -16.08 7.15 -12.22
C THR A 279 -15.25 7.08 -13.51
N ALA A 280 -14.20 7.89 -13.60
CA ALA A 280 -13.27 7.91 -14.73
C ALA A 280 -12.34 6.68 -14.80
N ALA A 281 -12.25 5.90 -13.71
CA ALA A 281 -11.53 4.63 -13.68
C ALA A 281 -12.33 3.52 -14.40
N LYS A 282 -11.69 2.82 -15.33
CA LYS A 282 -12.35 1.79 -16.16
C LYS A 282 -12.95 0.65 -15.30
N PRO A 283 -14.13 0.12 -15.66
CA PRO A 283 -14.81 -0.95 -14.92
C PRO A 283 -13.93 -2.18 -14.63
N ASP A 284 -13.09 -2.58 -15.59
CA ASP A 284 -12.25 -3.78 -15.49
C ASP A 284 -11.22 -3.71 -14.33
N VAL A 285 -10.81 -2.50 -13.91
CA VAL A 285 -9.87 -2.31 -12.79
C VAL A 285 -10.59 -2.39 -11.42
N VAL A 286 -11.91 -2.12 -11.41
CA VAL A 286 -12.73 -2.16 -10.19
C VAL A 286 -13.12 -3.61 -9.86
N ASP A 287 -13.42 -4.43 -10.87
CA ASP A 287 -13.70 -5.86 -10.68
C ASP A 287 -12.47 -6.68 -10.27
N GLU A 288 -11.24 -6.28 -10.67
CA GLU A 288 -10.00 -6.88 -10.15
C GLU A 288 -9.67 -6.44 -8.70
N ALA A 289 -10.18 -5.29 -8.26
CA ALA A 289 -9.95 -4.71 -6.94
C ALA A 289 -10.98 -5.12 -5.86
N LEU A 290 -12.06 -5.80 -6.25
CA LEU A 290 -13.11 -6.41 -5.39
C LEU A 290 -12.66 -7.73 -4.79
#